data_AF-A0AAV4E2L0-F1
#
_entry.id   AF-A0AAV4E2L0-F1
#
_cell.length_a   1.000
_cell.length_b   1.000
_cell.length_c   1.000
_cell.angle_alpha   90.00
_cell.angle_beta   90.00
_cell.angle_gamma   90.00
#
_symmetry.space_group_name_H-M   'P 1'
#
loop_
_entity.id
_entity.type
_entity.pdbx_description
1 polymer ?
#
loop_
_entity_poly.entity_id
_entity_poly.type
_entity_poly.pdbx_seq_one_letter_code
_entity_poly.pdbx_strand_id
1 'polypeptide(L)'
;MEMRCYRRLLGISYKDHITNEEVSRRIVNAIGPHVDLLTIVRQRKLNWYGHTTRSSGLAKTIMQGTVNGGRRRGRQKKRWNDNIR
;
A
#
# COMPACT_ATOMS: atom_id res chain seq x y z
N MET A 1 1.67 1.08 11.21
CA MET A 1 0.32 1.34 11.73
C MET A 1 -0.32 0.04 12.21
N GLU A 2 -0.61 -0.89 11.31
CA GLU A 2 -1.27 -2.18 11.60
C GLU A 2 -0.64 -2.97 12.78
N MET A 3 0.67 -3.21 12.75
CA MET A 3 1.39 -3.91 13.83
C MET A 3 1.29 -3.23 15.20
N ARG A 4 1.12 -1.91 15.25
CA ARG A 4 0.95 -1.17 16.51
C ARG A 4 -0.46 -1.38 17.05
N CYS A 5 -1.46 -1.41 16.17
CA CYS A 5 -2.85 -1.72 16.52
C CYS A 5 -2.97 -3.16 17.05
N TYR A 6 -2.37 -4.14 16.37
CA TYR A 6 -2.38 -5.54 16.82
C TYR A 6 -1.69 -5.74 18.16
N ARG A 7 -0.52 -5.14 18.37
CA ARG A 7 0.15 -5.19 19.68
C ARG A 7 -0.70 -4.57 20.78
N ARG A 8 -1.36 -3.44 20.53
CA ARG A 8 -2.25 -2.81 21.50
C ARG A 8 -3.47 -3.68 21.82
N LEU A 9 -4.08 -4.30 20.80
CA LEU A 9 -5.23 -5.18 20.97
C LEU A 9 -4.87 -6.44 21.77
N LEU A 10 -3.69 -7.01 21.53
CA LEU A 10 -3.18 -8.20 22.20
C LEU A 10 -2.48 -7.90 23.54
N GLY A 11 -2.40 -6.63 23.95
CA GLY A 11 -1.71 -6.23 25.18
C GLY A 11 -0.19 -6.41 25.18
N ILE A 12 0.45 -6.50 24.00
CA ILE A 12 1.88 -6.76 23.85
C ILE A 12 2.68 -5.46 24.06
N SER A 13 3.56 -5.49 25.06
CA SER A 13 4.52 -4.44 25.35
C SER A 13 5.77 -4.56 24.49
N TYR A 14 6.50 -3.44 24.35
CA TYR A 14 7.83 -3.47 23.72
C TYR A 14 8.82 -4.36 24.49
N LYS A 15 8.67 -4.44 25.83
CA LYS A 15 9.51 -5.26 26.71
C LYS A 15 9.36 -6.76 26.48
N ASP A 16 8.28 -7.18 25.83
CA ASP A 16 8.03 -8.60 25.58
C ASP A 16 8.92 -9.14 24.44
N HIS A 17 9.61 -8.25 23.71
CA HIS A 17 10.53 -8.59 22.62
C HIS A 17 9.93 -9.54 21.56
N ILE A 18 8.62 -9.42 21.32
CA ILE A 18 7.88 -10.28 20.39
C ILE A 18 8.04 -9.79 18.94
N THR A 19 8.38 -10.73 18.05
CA THR A 19 8.54 -10.49 16.60
C THR A 19 7.21 -10.15 15.92
N ASN A 20 7.26 -9.45 14.79
CA ASN A 20 6.05 -9.13 14.03
C ASN A 20 5.31 -10.37 13.50
N GLU A 21 6.06 -11.43 13.17
CA GLU A 21 5.49 -12.71 12.73
C GLU A 21 4.67 -13.38 13.82
N GLU A 22 5.17 -13.37 15.06
CA GLU A 22 4.46 -13.90 16.21
C GLU A 22 3.21 -13.09 16.53
N VAL A 23 3.29 -11.75 16.47
CA VAL A 23 2.10 -10.88 16.60
C VAL A 23 1.05 -11.22 15.54
N SER A 24 1.49 -11.43 14.29
CA SER A 24 0.60 -11.82 13.18
C SER A 24 -0.09 -13.15 13.43
N ARG A 25 0.64 -14.16 13.92
CA ARG A 25 0.06 -15.47 14.24
C ARG A 25 -0.99 -15.37 15.36
N ARG A 26 -0.69 -14.60 16.42
CA ARG A 26 -1.62 -14.41 17.55
C ARG A 26 -2.90 -13.69 17.14
N ILE A 27 -2.80 -12.67 16.29
CA ILE A 27 -3.99 -11.95 15.83
C ILE A 27 -4.88 -12.83 14.94
N VAL A 28 -4.27 -13.66 14.08
CA VAL A 28 -5.01 -14.64 13.25
C VAL A 28 -5.71 -15.68 14.13
N ASN A 29 -5.07 -16.14 15.20
CA ASN A 29 -5.71 -17.08 16.13
C ASN A 29 -6.86 -16.43 16.93
N ALA A 30 -6.75 -15.12 17.25
CA ALA A 30 -7.74 -14.42 18.06
C ALA A 30 -8.98 -13.96 17.28
N ILE A 31 -8.82 -13.54 16.01
CA ILE A 31 -9.88 -12.91 15.20
C ILE A 31 -10.24 -13.78 13.97
N GLY A 32 -9.42 -14.76 13.65
CA GLY A 32 -9.54 -15.56 12.43
C GLY A 32 -8.74 -15.00 11.26
N PRO A 33 -8.83 -15.64 10.09
CA PRO A 33 -8.13 -15.20 8.88
C PRO A 33 -8.65 -13.82 8.44
N HIS A 34 -7.72 -12.91 8.18
CA HIS A 34 -8.01 -11.56 7.68
C HIS A 34 -6.98 -11.15 6.64
N VAL A 35 -7.27 -10.08 5.90
CA VAL A 35 -6.38 -9.56 4.86
C VAL A 35 -5.62 -8.36 5.42
N ASP A 36 -4.28 -8.42 5.31
CA ASP A 36 -3.42 -7.31 5.70
C ASP A 36 -3.80 -6.00 5.00
N LEU A 37 -3.75 -4.90 5.75
CA LEU A 37 -4.08 -3.57 5.26
C LEU A 37 -3.27 -3.19 4.02
N LEU A 38 -1.98 -3.56 3.99
CA LEU A 38 -1.12 -3.26 2.85
C LEU A 38 -1.60 -3.98 1.58
N THR A 39 -2.09 -5.21 1.71
CA THR A 39 -2.66 -5.98 0.61
C THR A 39 -3.95 -5.33 0.10
N ILE A 40 -4.83 -4.89 1.00
CA ILE A 40 -6.05 -4.15 0.64
C ILE A 40 -5.70 -2.86 -0.12
N VAL A 41 -4.71 -2.09 0.36
CA VAL A 41 -4.28 -0.85 -0.28
C VAL A 41 -3.69 -1.13 -1.67
N ARG A 42 -2.85 -2.16 -1.82
CA ARG A 42 -2.32 -2.56 -3.13
C ARG A 42 -3.44 -2.93 -4.11
N GLN A 43 -4.39 -3.75 -3.67
CA GLN A 43 -5.51 -4.16 -4.50
C GLN A 43 -6.35 -2.96 -4.97
N ARG A 44 -6.66 -2.03 -4.05
CA ARG A 44 -7.41 -0.81 -4.39
C ARG A 44 -6.66 0.06 -5.39
N LYS A 45 -5.34 0.25 -5.20
CA LYS A 45 -4.49 0.98 -6.15
C LYS A 45 -4.52 0.35 -7.55
N LEU A 46 -4.40 -0.97 -7.63
CA LEU A 46 -4.44 -1.72 -8.89
C LEU A 46 -5.80 -1.60 -9.58
N ASN A 47 -6.89 -1.77 -8.84
CA ASN A 47 -8.25 -1.64 -9.37
C ASN A 47 -8.48 -0.25 -9.95
N TRP A 48 -8.10 0.80 -9.21
CA TRP A 48 -8.25 2.18 -9.68
C TRP A 48 -7.37 2.49 -10.89
N TYR A 49 -6.13 1.97 -10.91
CA TYR A 49 -5.26 2.10 -12.07
C TYR A 49 -5.84 1.43 -13.30
N GLY A 50 -6.36 0.21 -13.17
CA GLY A 50 -7.02 -0.48 -14.26
C GLY A 50 -8.25 0.28 -14.78
N HIS A 51 -9.05 0.86 -13.88
CA HIS A 51 -10.17 1.73 -14.28
C HIS A 51 -9.69 2.96 -15.07
N THR A 52 -8.71 3.68 -14.53
CA THR A 52 -8.14 4.89 -15.15
C THR A 52 -7.45 4.61 -16.48
N THR A 53 -6.87 3.43 -16.65
CA THR A 53 -6.19 3.05 -17.90
C THR A 53 -7.18 2.74 -19.03
N ARG A 54 -8.37 2.22 -18.69
CA ARG A 54 -9.44 1.91 -19.64
C ARG A 54 -10.28 3.14 -20.00
N SER A 55 -10.39 4.11 -19.09
CA SER A 55 -11.08 5.37 -19.36
C SER A 55 -10.28 6.28 -20.31
N SER A 56 -10.95 7.28 -20.88
CA SER A 56 -10.32 8.40 -21.58
C SER A 56 -10.26 9.63 -20.68
N GLY A 57 -9.33 10.55 -20.97
CA GLY A 57 -9.22 11.84 -20.28
C GLY A 57 -7.90 12.08 -19.56
N LEU A 58 -7.83 13.22 -18.88
CA LEU A 58 -6.60 13.78 -18.32
C LEU A 58 -5.95 12.87 -17.27
N ALA A 59 -6.75 12.17 -16.46
CA ALA A 59 -6.25 11.26 -15.43
C ALA A 59 -5.35 10.17 -16.04
N LYS A 60 -5.74 9.59 -17.18
CA LYS A 60 -4.93 8.60 -17.89
C LYS A 60 -3.60 9.18 -18.39
N THR A 61 -3.64 10.36 -19.01
CA THR A 61 -2.45 11.05 -19.53
C THR A 61 -1.46 11.40 -18.40
N ILE A 62 -1.97 11.91 -17.28
CA ILE A 62 -1.13 12.22 -16.10
C ILE A 62 -0.48 10.95 -15.55
N MET A 63 -1.25 9.88 -15.42
CA MET A 63 -0.81 8.62 -14.82
C MET A 63 0.23 7.90 -15.67
N GLN A 64 0.06 7.90 -16.99
CA GLN A 64 1.02 7.33 -17.94
C GLN A 64 2.25 8.23 -18.14
N GLY A 65 2.15 9.51 -17.79
CA GLY A 65 3.23 10.48 -17.93
C GLY A 65 3.55 10.80 -19.39
N THR A 66 2.57 10.69 -20.29
CA THR A 66 2.67 10.97 -21.73
C THR A 66 2.58 12.47 -22.07
N VAL A 67 2.97 13.33 -21.13
CA VAL A 67 2.97 14.78 -21.34
C VAL A 67 4.23 15.17 -22.12
N ASN A 68 4.06 15.92 -23.20
CA ASN A 68 5.17 16.42 -24.00
C ASN A 68 6.08 17.35 -23.17
N GLY A 69 7.39 17.12 -23.23
CA GLY A 69 8.41 17.92 -22.55
C GLY A 69 9.30 17.14 -21.58
N GLY A 70 10.45 17.71 -21.24
CA GLY A 70 11.39 17.14 -20.28
C GLY A 70 11.01 17.43 -18.82
N ARG A 71 11.50 16.59 -17.89
CA ARG A 71 11.43 16.92 -16.46
C ARG A 71 12.49 17.96 -16.12
N ARG A 72 12.12 19.01 -15.40
CA ARG A 72 13.07 19.99 -14.84
C ARG A 72 14.05 19.32 -13.87
N ARG A 73 15.29 19.80 -13.84
CA ARG A 73 16.31 19.38 -12.86
C ARG A 73 15.75 19.52 -11.43
N GLY A 74 15.95 18.49 -10.60
CA GLY A 74 15.43 18.43 -9.21
C GLY A 74 14.01 17.86 -9.06
N ARG A 75 13.24 17.70 -10.14
CA ARG A 75 11.90 17.09 -10.06
C ARG A 75 11.99 15.57 -9.88
N GLN A 76 11.12 15.00 -9.04
CA GLN A 76 11.04 13.56 -8.79
C GLN A 76 10.89 12.76 -10.09
N LYS A 77 11.75 11.74 -10.25
CA LYS A 77 11.75 10.86 -11.43
C LYS A 77 10.76 9.70 -11.31
N LYS A 78 10.38 9.32 -10.08
CA LYS A 78 9.41 8.25 -9.81
C LYS A 78 8.07 8.57 -10.44
N ARG A 79 7.60 7.67 -11.29
CA ARG A 79 6.27 7.66 -11.92
C ARG A 79 5.29 6.94 -11.03
N TRP A 80 4.01 7.14 -11.29
CA TRP A 80 2.96 6.34 -10.70
C TRP A 80 3.12 4.84 -11.04
N ASN A 81 3.48 4.53 -12.30
CA ASN A 81 3.76 3.16 -12.74
C ASN A 81 4.90 2.51 -11.94
N ASP A 82 5.87 3.27 -11.43
CA ASP A 82 6.94 2.73 -10.58
C ASP A 82 6.42 2.33 -9.18
N ASN A 83 5.23 2.81 -8.79
CA ASN A 83 4.57 2.49 -7.52
C ASN A 83 3.55 1.36 -7.63
N ILE A 84 3.14 1.00 -8.85
CA ILE A 84 2.21 -0.10 -9.11
C ILE A 84 3.03 -1.33 -9.47
N ARG A 85 3.35 -2.10 -8.44
CA ARG A 85 3.98 -3.42 -8.54
C ARG A 85 3.33 -4.35 -7.54
#